data_AF-A0A2V6G168-F1
#
_entry.id   AF-A0A2V6G168-F1
#
_cell.length_a   1.000
_cell.length_b   1.000
_cell.length_c   1.000
_cell.angle_alpha   90.00
_cell.angle_beta   90.00
_cell.angle_gamma   90.00
#
_symmetry.space_group_name_H-M   'P 1'
#
loop_
_entity.id
_entity.type
_entity.pdbx_description
1 polymer ?
#
loop_
_entity_poly.entity_id
_entity_poly.type
_entity_poly.pdbx_seq_one_letter_code
_entity_poly.pdbx_strand_id
1 'polypeptide(L)'
;MDRVIISDPSDIFFPLPREVFEQSCLVYHGTGAINAQGIETNGWGTGDLPYAWNDVLKVLKWCEQLRLEFSDTEGGYSVLRAFSAGVTDAYVAAKPLSFSICYWNARNYAGNPDGETVTALRIVLSKLKAMASDLEERALHERALRHAMERSPLTYGETLREPVERLEAGFLEKHLPEITHLIEKHAHRVANFPVVLAVRLAERQVEPERRSLLALDCSTRIRFGGVEVRTLPEVIVHPDQLVACIEFPRGVRRWTSFAGRAATTSLEPRDSPT
;
A
#
# COMPACT_ATOMS: atom_id res chain seq x y z
N MET A 1 -16.10 -35.14 0.28
CA MET A 1 -15.84 -34.04 -0.67
C MET A 1 -14.35 -33.91 -0.85
N ASP A 2 -13.94 -33.85 -2.12
CA ASP A 2 -12.60 -34.19 -2.58
C ASP A 2 -11.56 -33.13 -2.20
N ARG A 3 -10.35 -33.60 -1.88
CA ARG A 3 -9.19 -32.74 -1.69
C ARG A 3 -8.87 -32.08 -3.03
N VAL A 4 -8.88 -30.74 -3.06
CA VAL A 4 -8.40 -29.98 -4.23
C VAL A 4 -6.89 -30.21 -4.34
N ILE A 5 -6.47 -30.92 -5.38
CA ILE A 5 -5.06 -31.21 -5.70
C ILE A 5 -4.53 -30.10 -6.60
N ILE A 6 -3.39 -29.51 -6.23
CA ILE A 6 -2.66 -28.59 -7.10
C ILE A 6 -1.89 -29.44 -8.11
N SER A 7 -2.22 -29.29 -9.40
CA SER A 7 -1.63 -30.08 -10.49
C SER A 7 -0.19 -29.69 -10.79
N ASP A 8 0.12 -28.40 -10.72
CA ASP A 8 1.49 -27.87 -10.87
C ASP A 8 1.73 -26.76 -9.82
N PRO A 9 2.44 -27.07 -8.71
CA PRO A 9 2.73 -26.08 -7.70
C PRO A 9 3.71 -25.00 -8.16
N SER A 10 4.39 -25.19 -9.30
CA SER A 10 5.32 -24.20 -9.87
C SER A 10 4.66 -23.24 -10.87
N ASP A 11 3.40 -23.49 -11.26
CA ASP A 11 2.66 -22.60 -12.16
C ASP A 11 2.33 -21.28 -11.44
N ILE A 12 2.99 -20.21 -11.86
CA ILE A 12 2.80 -18.86 -11.32
C ILE A 12 1.67 -18.09 -12.01
N PHE A 13 1.13 -18.58 -13.12
CA PHE A 13 0.04 -17.96 -13.87
C PHE A 13 -1.31 -18.53 -13.46
N PHE A 14 -1.40 -19.84 -13.22
CA PHE A 14 -2.59 -20.54 -12.74
C PHE A 14 -2.26 -21.46 -11.55
N PRO A 15 -1.76 -20.91 -10.42
CA PRO A 15 -1.26 -21.70 -9.27
C PRO A 15 -2.34 -22.52 -8.55
N LEU A 16 -3.61 -22.20 -8.77
CA LEU A 16 -4.75 -22.80 -8.08
C LEU A 16 -5.74 -23.33 -9.13
N PRO A 17 -6.52 -24.37 -8.82
CA PRO A 17 -7.59 -24.83 -9.71
C PRO A 17 -8.65 -23.76 -9.94
N ARG A 18 -9.31 -23.83 -11.09
CA ARG A 18 -10.30 -22.85 -11.55
C ARG A 18 -11.41 -22.62 -10.52
N GLU A 19 -11.87 -23.69 -9.89
CA GLU A 19 -12.96 -23.69 -8.91
C GLU A 19 -12.61 -22.86 -7.66
N VAL A 20 -11.31 -22.63 -7.42
CA VAL A 20 -10.82 -21.79 -6.33
C VAL A 20 -10.92 -20.32 -6.73
N PHE A 21 -10.49 -19.94 -7.94
CA PHE A 21 -10.59 -18.56 -8.43
C PHE A 21 -12.03 -18.07 -8.53
N GLU A 22 -12.99 -18.97 -8.73
CA GLU A 22 -14.41 -18.65 -8.85
C GLU A 22 -15.12 -18.50 -7.48
N GLN A 23 -14.43 -18.71 -6.35
CA GLN A 23 -15.04 -18.58 -5.02
C GLN A 23 -15.23 -17.12 -4.61
N SER A 24 -16.48 -16.73 -4.37
CA SER A 24 -16.84 -15.35 -4.00
C SER A 24 -16.33 -14.89 -2.63
N CYS A 25 -15.86 -15.80 -1.78
CA CYS A 25 -15.32 -15.48 -0.46
C CYS A 25 -13.78 -15.37 -0.44
N LEU A 26 -13.13 -15.58 -1.58
CA LEU A 26 -11.69 -15.41 -1.72
C LEU A 26 -11.34 -14.04 -2.26
N VAL A 27 -10.31 -13.46 -1.65
CA VAL A 27 -9.66 -12.24 -2.12
C VAL A 27 -8.16 -12.44 -2.09
N TYR A 28 -7.43 -11.63 -2.85
CA TYR A 28 -6.00 -11.75 -3.08
C TYR A 28 -5.28 -10.48 -2.64
N HIS A 29 -4.17 -10.62 -1.95
CA HIS A 29 -3.32 -9.49 -1.57
C HIS A 29 -1.91 -9.68 -2.16
N GLY A 30 -1.47 -8.71 -2.96
CA GLY A 30 -0.12 -8.67 -3.50
C GLY A 30 0.81 -7.90 -2.58
N THR A 31 1.96 -8.49 -2.22
CA THR A 31 2.93 -7.90 -1.29
C THR A 31 4.32 -8.50 -1.52
N GLY A 32 5.35 -7.99 -0.83
CA GLY A 32 6.64 -8.65 -0.73
C GLY A 32 6.69 -9.76 0.34
N ALA A 33 7.62 -10.70 0.17
CA ALA A 33 7.82 -11.88 1.01
C ALA A 33 8.00 -11.59 2.51
N ILE A 34 8.68 -10.49 2.86
CA ILE A 34 8.92 -10.13 4.27
C ILE A 34 7.59 -9.78 4.96
N ASN A 35 6.75 -9.00 4.28
CA ASN A 35 5.44 -8.65 4.80
C ASN A 35 4.49 -9.85 4.79
N ALA A 36 4.54 -10.69 3.75
CA ALA A 36 3.78 -11.94 3.70
C ALA A 36 4.07 -12.84 4.90
N GLN A 37 5.35 -13.00 5.27
CA GLN A 37 5.75 -13.76 6.46
C GLN A 37 5.17 -13.17 7.74
N GLY A 38 5.16 -11.85 7.88
CA GLY A 38 4.53 -11.14 9.00
C GLY A 38 3.03 -11.43 9.10
N ILE A 39 2.32 -11.31 7.97
CA ILE A 39 0.89 -11.59 7.87
C ILE A 39 0.58 -13.05 8.19
N GLU A 40 1.41 -13.99 7.71
CA GLU A 40 1.26 -15.41 7.99
C GLU A 40 1.44 -15.78 9.45
N THR A 41 2.26 -15.02 10.18
CA THR A 41 2.60 -15.31 11.58
C THR A 41 1.62 -14.61 12.53
N ASN A 42 1.31 -13.33 12.26
CA ASN A 42 0.63 -12.46 13.20
C ASN A 42 -0.80 -12.08 12.77
N GLY A 43 -1.17 -12.38 11.52
CA GLY A 43 -2.36 -11.80 10.89
C GLY A 43 -2.11 -10.40 10.35
N TRP A 44 -3.18 -9.74 9.91
CA TRP A 44 -3.12 -8.40 9.35
C TRP A 44 -4.38 -7.60 9.68
N GLY A 45 -4.24 -6.49 10.37
CA GLY A 45 -5.33 -5.60 10.77
C GLY A 45 -5.29 -4.24 10.09
N THR A 46 -6.42 -3.55 10.13
CA THR A 46 -6.51 -2.13 9.74
C THR A 46 -5.50 -1.30 10.54
N GLY A 47 -4.74 -0.43 9.88
CA GLY A 47 -3.68 0.36 10.50
C GLY A 47 -2.35 -0.38 10.68
N ASP A 48 -2.25 -1.68 10.38
CA ASP A 48 -0.97 -2.39 10.35
C ASP A 48 -0.17 -1.99 9.10
N LEU A 49 0.85 -1.16 9.30
CA LEU A 49 1.70 -0.64 8.24
C LEU A 49 3.03 -1.41 8.19
N PRO A 50 3.48 -1.85 7.00
CA PRO A 50 4.80 -2.50 6.85
C PRO A 50 5.98 -1.51 6.94
N TYR A 51 5.70 -0.25 7.28
CA TYR A 51 6.67 0.85 7.37
C TYR A 51 6.35 1.74 8.57
N ALA A 52 7.36 2.47 9.05
CA ALA A 52 7.19 3.39 10.17
C ALA A 52 6.45 4.66 9.74
N TRP A 53 5.23 4.86 10.25
CA TRP A 53 4.40 6.04 9.91
C TRP A 53 5.10 7.36 10.21
N ASN A 54 5.84 7.43 11.33
CA ASN A 54 6.58 8.62 11.72
C ASN A 54 7.63 9.06 10.69
N ASP A 55 8.22 8.12 9.94
CA ASP A 55 9.15 8.46 8.85
C ASP A 55 8.40 9.14 7.71
N VAL A 56 7.22 8.61 7.35
CA VAL A 56 6.39 9.16 6.28
C VAL A 56 5.88 10.56 6.64
N LEU A 57 5.34 10.75 7.84
CA LEU A 57 4.90 12.06 8.34
C LEU A 57 6.02 13.10 8.28
N LYS A 58 7.23 12.69 8.69
CA LYS A 58 8.39 13.57 8.68
C LYS A 58 8.75 14.01 7.27
N VAL A 59 8.79 13.08 6.32
CA VAL A 59 9.07 13.39 4.92
C VAL A 59 7.97 14.23 4.30
N LEU A 60 6.70 13.94 4.57
CA LEU A 60 5.58 14.76 4.11
C LEU A 60 5.69 16.19 4.64
N LYS A 61 6.04 16.37 5.92
CA LYS A 61 6.26 17.70 6.51
C LYS A 61 7.40 18.45 5.82
N TRP A 62 8.50 17.79 5.50
CA TRP A 62 9.58 18.42 4.74
C TRP A 62 9.11 18.83 3.33
N CYS A 63 8.34 17.98 2.66
CA CYS A 63 7.78 18.31 1.35
C CYS A 63 6.82 19.50 1.41
N GLU A 64 5.99 19.60 2.45
CA GLU A 64 5.10 20.74 2.67
C GLU A 64 5.88 22.02 2.97
N GLN A 65 6.91 21.96 3.81
CA GLN A 65 7.78 23.11 4.11
C GLN A 65 8.54 23.62 2.88
N LEU A 66 8.82 22.73 1.93
CA LEU A 66 9.52 23.05 0.69
C LEU A 66 8.57 23.23 -0.50
N ARG A 67 7.26 23.00 -0.32
CA ARG A 67 6.23 23.01 -1.36
C ARG A 67 6.64 22.16 -2.57
N LEU A 68 7.02 20.91 -2.31
CA LEU A 68 7.57 20.00 -3.33
C LEU A 68 6.60 19.72 -4.49
N GLU A 69 5.28 19.96 -4.31
CA GLU A 69 4.28 19.82 -5.37
C GLU A 69 4.56 20.64 -6.63
N PHE A 70 5.42 21.67 -6.56
CA PHE A 70 5.78 22.51 -7.71
C PHE A 70 6.94 21.95 -8.55
N SER A 71 7.69 20.95 -8.07
CA SER A 71 8.83 20.37 -8.79
C SER A 71 8.90 18.84 -8.77
N ASP A 72 7.92 18.18 -8.15
CA ASP A 72 7.78 16.72 -8.16
C ASP A 72 7.28 16.21 -9.51
N THR A 73 8.20 16.11 -10.47
CA THR A 73 7.92 15.64 -11.84
C THR A 73 7.68 14.14 -11.93
N GLU A 74 8.21 13.37 -10.99
CA GLU A 74 8.03 11.92 -10.90
C GLU A 74 6.73 11.52 -10.16
N GLY A 75 6.01 12.49 -9.60
CA GLY A 75 4.77 12.28 -8.86
C GLY A 75 4.95 11.59 -7.50
N GLY A 76 6.19 11.44 -7.02
CA GLY A 76 6.50 10.73 -5.78
C GLY A 76 5.82 11.36 -4.55
N TYR A 77 5.81 12.68 -4.44
CA TYR A 77 5.12 13.38 -3.35
C TYR A 77 3.61 13.22 -3.43
N SER A 78 3.03 13.37 -4.64
CA SER A 78 1.58 13.24 -4.83
C SER A 78 1.08 11.82 -4.47
N VAL A 79 1.81 10.79 -4.91
CA VAL A 79 1.54 9.39 -4.60
C VAL A 79 1.78 9.13 -3.11
N LEU A 80 2.88 9.61 -2.55
CA LEU A 80 3.18 9.45 -1.13
C LEU A 80 2.04 10.04 -0.29
N ARG A 81 1.60 11.26 -0.58
CA ARG A 81 0.50 11.91 0.16
C ARG A 81 -0.80 11.10 0.03
N ALA A 82 -1.22 10.78 -1.20
CA ALA A 82 -2.48 10.09 -1.46
C ALA A 82 -2.55 8.70 -0.83
N PHE A 83 -1.50 7.89 -0.96
CA PHE A 83 -1.50 6.50 -0.51
C PHE A 83 -1.14 6.33 0.96
N SER A 84 -0.65 7.37 1.63
CA SER A 84 -0.14 7.26 3.00
C SER A 84 -0.98 8.07 4.00
N ALA A 85 -1.11 9.39 3.81
CA ALA A 85 -1.85 10.28 4.71
C ALA A 85 -3.32 10.46 4.28
N GLY A 86 -3.66 10.12 3.03
CA GLY A 86 -4.98 10.40 2.49
C GLY A 86 -5.31 11.89 2.57
N VAL A 87 -6.59 12.20 2.85
CA VAL A 87 -7.07 13.59 2.96
C VAL A 87 -7.01 14.11 4.40
N THR A 88 -6.93 13.23 5.41
CA THR A 88 -7.05 13.59 6.84
C THR A 88 -6.23 12.64 7.73
N ASP A 89 -5.72 13.11 8.87
CA ASP A 89 -4.97 12.26 9.84
C ASP A 89 -5.74 11.01 10.32
N ALA A 90 -7.07 11.08 10.35
CA ALA A 90 -7.94 9.94 10.66
C ALA A 90 -7.79 8.77 9.67
N TYR A 91 -7.35 9.03 8.43
CA TYR A 91 -7.16 8.03 7.40
C TYR A 91 -6.09 7.01 7.76
N VAL A 92 -5.06 7.41 8.51
CA VAL A 92 -3.93 6.53 8.83
C VAL A 92 -4.31 5.51 9.89
N ALA A 93 -4.92 5.98 10.97
CA ALA A 93 -5.41 5.11 12.05
C ALA A 93 -6.45 4.10 11.54
N ALA A 94 -7.17 4.48 10.47
CA ALA A 94 -8.15 3.64 9.82
C ALA A 94 -7.69 3.12 8.44
N LYS A 95 -6.38 3.09 8.14
CA LYS A 95 -5.91 2.75 6.79
C LYS A 95 -6.37 1.33 6.44
N PRO A 96 -7.27 1.18 5.46
CA PRO A 96 -7.95 -0.08 5.24
C PRO A 96 -7.01 -1.09 4.58
N LEU A 97 -7.32 -2.36 4.81
CA LEU A 97 -6.66 -3.45 4.09
C LEU A 97 -7.10 -3.43 2.63
N SER A 98 -6.15 -3.67 1.73
CA SER A 98 -6.37 -3.61 0.29
C SER A 98 -6.24 -5.00 -0.33
N PHE A 99 -7.28 -5.45 -1.00
CA PHE A 99 -7.34 -6.74 -1.67
C PHE A 99 -7.83 -6.60 -3.12
N SER A 100 -7.55 -7.58 -3.95
CA SER A 100 -8.17 -7.75 -5.26
C SER A 100 -9.01 -9.02 -5.28
N ILE A 101 -10.14 -9.00 -5.99
CA ILE A 101 -10.88 -10.21 -6.32
C ILE A 101 -10.20 -11.01 -7.43
N CYS A 102 -9.23 -10.42 -8.11
CA CYS A 102 -8.52 -11.00 -9.24
C CYS A 102 -7.07 -11.34 -8.83
N TYR A 103 -6.72 -12.62 -8.91
CA TYR A 103 -5.37 -13.11 -8.64
C TYR A 103 -4.32 -12.39 -9.49
N TRP A 104 -4.55 -12.25 -10.80
CA TRP A 104 -3.58 -11.63 -11.71
C TRP A 104 -3.33 -10.14 -11.40
N ASN A 105 -4.36 -9.43 -10.93
CA ASN A 105 -4.23 -8.04 -10.50
C ASN A 105 -3.36 -7.95 -9.24
N ALA A 106 -3.63 -8.79 -8.24
CA ALA A 106 -2.80 -8.88 -7.03
C ALA A 106 -1.35 -9.28 -7.37
N ARG A 107 -1.15 -10.20 -8.32
CA ARG A 107 0.19 -10.58 -8.81
C ARG A 107 0.93 -9.42 -9.47
N ASN A 108 0.27 -8.71 -10.37
CA ASN A 108 0.88 -7.55 -11.04
C ASN A 108 1.27 -6.47 -10.03
N TYR A 109 0.41 -6.25 -9.03
CA TYR A 109 0.68 -5.34 -7.92
C TYR A 109 1.86 -5.80 -7.05
N ALA A 110 1.97 -7.11 -6.76
CA ALA A 110 3.08 -7.67 -5.99
C ALA A 110 4.46 -7.42 -6.63
N GLY A 111 4.51 -7.10 -7.93
CA GLY A 111 5.72 -6.63 -8.61
C GLY A 111 6.33 -5.36 -8.02
N ASN A 112 5.58 -4.61 -7.20
CA ASN A 112 6.06 -3.56 -6.32
C ASN A 112 6.17 -4.10 -4.87
N PRO A 113 7.23 -4.87 -4.52
CA PRO A 113 7.26 -5.67 -3.30
C PRO A 113 7.27 -4.85 -2.00
N ASP A 114 7.68 -3.59 -2.06
CA ASP A 114 7.67 -2.67 -0.92
C ASP A 114 6.37 -1.84 -0.84
N GLY A 115 5.50 -1.93 -1.85
CA GLY A 115 4.26 -1.18 -1.98
C GLY A 115 4.45 0.29 -2.37
N GLU A 116 3.36 0.93 -2.77
CA GLU A 116 3.31 2.28 -3.35
C GLU A 116 3.86 3.32 -2.38
N THR A 117 3.53 3.19 -1.09
CA THR A 117 3.98 4.15 -0.08
C THR A 117 5.50 4.15 0.08
N VAL A 118 6.13 2.98 0.19
CA VAL A 118 7.60 2.90 0.36
C VAL A 118 8.32 3.30 -0.92
N THR A 119 7.81 2.89 -2.08
CA THR A 119 8.36 3.29 -3.38
C THR A 119 8.30 4.81 -3.57
N ALA A 120 7.15 5.42 -3.29
CA ALA A 120 6.98 6.88 -3.35
C ALA A 120 7.85 7.61 -2.32
N LEU A 121 7.97 7.07 -1.10
CA LEU A 121 8.85 7.59 -0.05
C LEU A 121 10.31 7.65 -0.53
N ARG A 122 10.78 6.61 -1.21
CA ARG A 122 12.16 6.55 -1.74
C ARG A 122 12.41 7.52 -2.88
N ILE A 123 11.44 7.70 -3.77
CA ILE A 123 11.51 8.71 -4.84
C ILE A 123 11.66 10.10 -4.22
N VAL A 124 10.80 10.44 -3.26
CA VAL A 124 10.83 11.73 -2.57
C VAL A 124 12.14 11.94 -1.82
N LEU A 125 12.60 10.94 -1.06
CA LEU A 125 13.86 11.03 -0.33
C LEU A 125 15.06 11.23 -1.27
N SER A 126 15.05 10.57 -2.43
CA SER A 126 16.08 10.74 -3.46
C SER A 126 16.07 12.16 -4.02
N LYS A 127 14.89 12.72 -4.29
CA LYS A 127 14.73 14.12 -4.73
C LYS A 127 15.23 15.11 -3.68
N LEU A 128 14.88 14.91 -2.41
CA LEU A 128 15.35 15.75 -1.30
C LEU A 128 16.88 15.69 -1.17
N LYS A 129 17.47 14.50 -1.28
CA LYS A 129 18.93 14.32 -1.27
C LYS A 129 19.59 15.01 -2.46
N ALA A 130 19.01 14.88 -3.66
CA ALA A 130 19.52 15.53 -4.87
C ALA A 130 19.54 17.06 -4.68
N MET A 131 18.43 17.68 -4.27
CA MET A 131 18.41 19.12 -3.99
C MET A 131 19.36 19.55 -2.85
N ALA A 132 19.67 18.65 -1.90
CA ALA A 132 20.64 18.93 -0.85
C ALA A 132 22.10 18.92 -1.37
N SER A 133 22.40 18.07 -2.36
CA SER A 133 23.78 17.79 -2.81
C SER A 133 24.12 18.39 -4.19
N ASP A 134 23.10 18.80 -4.96
CA ASP A 134 23.22 19.35 -6.30
C ASP A 134 22.53 20.72 -6.36
N LEU A 135 23.34 21.74 -6.66
CA LEU A 135 22.88 23.13 -6.75
C LEU A 135 21.95 23.35 -7.95
N GLU A 136 22.09 22.59 -9.03
CA GLU A 136 21.23 22.72 -10.22
C GLU A 136 19.82 22.22 -9.93
N GLU A 137 19.70 21.06 -9.28
CA GLU A 137 18.41 20.50 -8.84
C GLU A 137 17.69 21.43 -7.87
N ARG A 138 18.43 22.05 -6.94
CA ARG A 138 17.88 23.05 -6.04
C ARG A 138 17.43 24.31 -6.77
N ALA A 139 18.27 24.85 -7.65
CA ALA A 139 17.94 26.04 -8.43
C ALA A 139 16.74 25.80 -9.36
N LEU A 140 16.54 24.58 -9.85
CA LEU A 140 15.35 24.20 -10.60
C LEU A 140 14.08 24.30 -9.74
N HIS A 141 14.12 23.75 -8.52
CA HIS A 141 12.99 23.84 -7.58
C HIS A 141 12.70 25.30 -7.17
N GLU A 142 13.74 26.06 -6.84
CA GLU A 142 13.61 27.47 -6.48
C GLU A 142 12.97 28.29 -7.61
N ARG A 143 13.39 28.09 -8.86
CA ARG A 143 12.76 28.72 -10.03
C ARG A 143 11.29 28.35 -10.17
N ALA A 144 10.93 27.08 -9.94
CA ALA A 144 9.54 26.64 -9.97
C ALA A 144 8.69 27.36 -8.91
N LEU A 145 9.21 27.53 -7.70
CA LEU A 145 8.56 28.29 -6.63
C LEU A 145 8.39 29.77 -6.99
N ARG A 146 9.45 30.43 -7.48
CA ARG A 146 9.39 31.85 -7.88
C ARG A 146 8.42 32.08 -9.02
N HIS A 147 8.40 31.21 -10.03
CA HIS A 147 7.42 31.29 -11.12
C HIS A 147 5.98 31.03 -10.62
N ALA A 148 5.79 30.13 -9.65
CA ALA A 148 4.50 29.94 -9.02
C ALA A 148 4.06 31.17 -8.20
N MET A 149 4.99 31.85 -7.52
CA MET A 149 4.72 33.11 -6.81
C MET A 149 4.19 34.20 -7.75
N GLU A 150 4.86 34.40 -8.89
CA GLU A 150 4.50 35.44 -9.87
C GLU A 150 3.11 35.21 -10.49
N ARG A 151 2.70 33.95 -10.63
CA ARG A 151 1.44 33.58 -11.28
C ARG A 151 0.26 33.42 -10.32
N SER A 152 0.52 33.49 -9.02
CA SER A 152 -0.48 33.26 -7.99
C SER A 152 -1.10 34.57 -7.52
N PRO A 153 -2.34 34.55 -6.99
CA PRO A 153 -2.89 35.69 -6.25
C PRO A 153 -1.93 36.12 -5.13
N LEU A 154 -1.85 37.43 -4.87
CA LEU A 154 -0.86 38.03 -3.97
C LEU A 154 -0.75 37.29 -2.62
N THR A 155 -1.90 36.96 -2.03
CA THR A 155 -2.01 36.26 -0.74
C THR A 155 -1.45 34.85 -0.76
N TYR A 156 -1.56 34.12 -1.89
CA TYR A 156 -0.99 32.79 -2.03
C TYR A 156 0.50 32.86 -2.39
N GLY A 157 0.90 33.84 -3.21
CA GLY A 157 2.31 34.10 -3.53
C GLY A 157 3.16 34.40 -2.30
N GLU A 158 2.60 35.09 -1.29
CA GLU A 158 3.27 35.32 0.00
C GLU A 158 3.57 34.02 0.76
N THR A 159 2.68 33.01 0.68
CA THR A 159 2.91 31.70 1.33
C THR A 159 4.07 30.91 0.74
N LEU A 160 4.52 31.26 -0.48
CA LEU A 160 5.62 30.61 -1.17
C LEU A 160 6.98 31.28 -0.91
N ARG A 161 7.00 32.46 -0.26
CA ARG A 161 8.24 33.14 0.13
C ARG A 161 9.01 32.34 1.18
N GLU A 162 8.33 31.88 2.22
CA GLU A 162 8.95 31.10 3.31
C GLU A 162 9.66 29.82 2.80
N PRO A 163 9.07 29.00 1.91
CA PRO A 163 9.76 27.86 1.29
C PRO A 163 11.07 28.23 0.56
N VAL A 164 11.11 29.36 -0.15
CA VAL A 164 12.32 29.85 -0.83
C VAL A 164 13.38 30.24 0.20
N GLU A 165 13.00 31.02 1.21
CA GLU A 165 13.91 31.42 2.30
C GLU A 165 14.47 30.20 3.06
N ARG A 166 13.66 29.14 3.24
CA ARG A 166 14.12 27.88 3.86
C ARG A 166 15.19 27.18 3.01
N LEU A 167 15.03 27.15 1.69
CA LEU A 167 16.04 26.58 0.79
C LEU A 167 17.34 27.37 0.86
N GLU A 168 17.26 28.71 0.81
CA GLU A 168 18.41 29.62 0.90
C GLU A 168 19.14 29.50 2.26
N ALA A 169 18.40 29.27 3.34
CA ALA A 169 18.93 29.07 4.69
C ALA A 169 19.57 27.69 4.94
N GLY A 170 19.70 26.84 3.91
CA GLY A 170 20.36 25.53 4.01
C GLY A 170 19.52 24.47 4.75
N PHE A 171 18.19 24.55 4.64
CA PHE A 171 17.29 23.58 5.29
C PHE A 171 17.60 22.14 4.91
N LEU A 172 17.88 21.88 3.64
CA LEU A 172 18.13 20.53 3.12
C LEU A 172 19.46 19.97 3.60
N GLU A 173 20.52 20.79 3.61
CA GLU A 173 21.85 20.42 4.11
C GLU A 173 21.81 20.07 5.59
N LYS A 174 21.06 20.85 6.37
CA LYS A 174 20.84 20.56 7.80
C LYS A 174 20.20 19.19 8.02
N HIS A 175 19.30 18.75 7.14
CA HIS A 175 18.59 17.47 7.26
C HIS A 175 19.22 16.35 6.42
N LEU A 176 20.28 16.62 5.65
CA LEU A 176 20.93 15.63 4.78
C LEU A 176 21.37 14.34 5.50
N PRO A 177 21.92 14.39 6.73
CA PRO A 177 22.23 13.16 7.48
C PRO A 177 20.99 12.30 7.73
N GLU A 178 19.87 12.93 8.07
CA GLU A 178 18.62 12.23 8.36
C GLU A 178 17.94 11.71 7.09
N ILE A 179 17.94 12.50 6.02
CA ILE A 179 17.48 12.06 4.68
C ILE A 179 18.27 10.83 4.24
N THR A 180 19.60 10.85 4.39
CA THR A 180 20.48 9.74 4.03
C THR A 180 20.17 8.50 4.87
N HIS A 181 19.99 8.67 6.18
CA HIS A 181 19.60 7.57 7.06
C HIS A 181 18.26 6.94 6.65
N LEU A 182 17.25 7.75 6.28
CA LEU A 182 15.96 7.23 5.84
C LEU A 182 16.06 6.49 4.49
N ILE A 183 16.92 6.95 3.57
CA ILE A 183 17.19 6.23 2.31
C ILE A 183 17.76 4.85 2.60
N GLU A 184 18.73 4.75 3.51
CA GLU A 184 19.34 3.47 3.89
C GLU A 184 18.33 2.56 4.61
N LYS A 185 17.55 3.12 5.54
CA LYS A 185 16.52 2.38 6.30
C LYS A 185 15.45 1.77 5.40
N HIS A 186 15.05 2.49 4.35
CA HIS A 186 14.03 2.08 3.39
C HIS A 186 14.63 1.56 2.08
N ALA A 187 15.92 1.25 2.04
CA ALA A 187 16.54 0.63 0.87
C ALA A 187 15.88 -0.73 0.59
N HIS A 188 15.85 -1.12 -0.69
CA HIS A 188 15.33 -2.43 -1.10
C HIS A 188 16.00 -3.54 -0.28
N ARG A 189 15.17 -4.37 0.35
CA ARG A 189 15.66 -5.52 1.11
C ARG A 189 15.94 -6.65 0.13
N VAL A 190 17.20 -7.09 0.06
CA VAL A 190 17.70 -8.19 -0.77
C VAL A 190 17.11 -9.53 -0.27
N ALA A 191 15.80 -9.71 -0.45
CA ALA A 191 15.00 -10.89 -0.11
C ALA A 191 13.49 -10.64 -0.29
N ASN A 192 13.06 -9.39 -0.54
CA ASN A 192 11.64 -9.05 -0.63
C ASN A 192 11.09 -9.32 -2.04
N PHE A 193 10.99 -10.59 -2.43
CA PHE A 193 10.40 -10.98 -3.71
C PHE A 193 8.86 -10.91 -3.67
N PRO A 194 8.18 -10.79 -4.85
CA PRO A 194 6.73 -10.73 -4.91
C PRO A 194 6.05 -11.96 -4.31
N VAL A 195 4.93 -11.76 -3.64
CA VAL A 195 4.06 -12.78 -3.06
C VAL A 195 2.60 -12.38 -3.26
N VAL A 196 1.76 -13.36 -3.57
CA VAL A 196 0.30 -13.22 -3.50
C VAL A 196 -0.25 -14.13 -2.41
N LEU A 197 -0.98 -13.52 -1.48
CA LEU A 197 -1.75 -14.21 -0.45
C LEU A 197 -3.19 -14.38 -0.93
N ALA A 198 -3.71 -15.60 -0.90
CA ALA A 198 -5.14 -15.86 -1.05
C ALA A 198 -5.78 -15.94 0.34
N VAL A 199 -6.77 -15.09 0.59
CA VAL A 199 -7.41 -14.91 1.88
C VAL A 199 -8.89 -15.26 1.76
N ARG A 200 -9.38 -16.13 2.65
CA ARG A 200 -10.79 -16.45 2.78
C ARG A 200 -11.44 -15.56 3.83
N LEU A 201 -12.31 -14.67 3.36
CA LEU A 201 -13.10 -13.82 4.22
C LEU A 201 -14.27 -14.61 4.82
N ALA A 202 -14.59 -14.34 6.09
CA ALA A 202 -15.78 -14.87 6.75
C ALA A 202 -17.04 -14.24 6.15
N GLU A 203 -18.19 -14.92 6.23
CA GLU A 203 -19.45 -14.42 5.64
C GLU A 203 -19.82 -13.01 6.12
N ARG A 204 -19.63 -12.72 7.42
CA ARG A 204 -19.82 -11.37 8.00
C ARG A 204 -18.93 -10.27 7.38
N GLN A 205 -17.80 -10.66 6.79
CA GLN A 205 -16.87 -9.77 6.09
C GLN A 205 -17.26 -9.57 4.61
N VAL A 206 -18.19 -10.39 4.09
CA VAL A 206 -18.66 -10.44 2.69
C VAL A 206 -20.19 -10.23 2.59
N GLU A 207 -20.82 -9.68 3.64
CA GLU A 207 -22.27 -9.40 3.75
C GLU A 207 -22.82 -8.71 2.48
N PRO A 208 -24.06 -9.02 2.02
CA PRO A 208 -24.63 -8.52 0.76
C PRO A 208 -24.59 -6.99 0.58
N GLU A 209 -24.75 -6.22 1.67
CA GLU A 209 -24.64 -4.75 1.64
C GLU A 209 -23.18 -4.31 1.40
N ARG A 210 -22.22 -5.05 1.95
CA ARG A 210 -20.78 -4.88 1.66
C ARG A 210 -20.39 -5.44 0.29
N ARG A 211 -21.17 -6.31 -0.35
CA ARG A 211 -20.94 -6.76 -1.75
C ARG A 211 -21.11 -5.63 -2.77
N SER A 212 -21.98 -4.66 -2.47
CA SER A 212 -22.18 -3.46 -3.29
C SER A 212 -21.06 -2.43 -3.06
N LEU A 213 -20.54 -2.31 -1.83
CA LEU A 213 -19.34 -1.51 -1.50
C LEU A 213 -18.04 -2.15 -2.01
N LEU A 214 -17.99 -3.47 -2.04
CA LEU A 214 -17.00 -4.24 -2.76
C LEU A 214 -17.23 -4.11 -4.27
N ALA A 215 -18.43 -3.83 -4.76
CA ALA A 215 -18.82 -3.83 -6.18
C ALA A 215 -18.52 -5.17 -6.90
N LEU A 216 -19.04 -6.30 -6.41
CA LEU A 216 -19.05 -7.60 -7.11
C LEU A 216 -19.85 -7.61 -8.44
N ASP A 217 -20.14 -6.45 -9.04
CA ASP A 217 -20.78 -6.31 -10.35
C ASP A 217 -19.78 -5.76 -11.36
N CYS A 218 -19.40 -6.59 -12.33
CA CYS A 218 -18.34 -6.35 -13.31
C CYS A 218 -18.67 -5.23 -14.34
N SER A 219 -19.70 -4.43 -14.11
CA SER A 219 -20.23 -3.45 -15.07
C SER A 219 -19.68 -2.03 -14.93
N THR A 220 -19.11 -1.63 -13.79
CA THR A 220 -18.61 -0.25 -13.60
C THR A 220 -17.10 -0.14 -13.84
N ARG A 221 -16.76 0.00 -15.12
CA ARG A 221 -15.45 0.47 -15.61
C ARG A 221 -15.13 1.86 -15.04
N ILE A 222 -14.11 1.97 -14.19
CA ILE A 222 -13.33 3.20 -14.05
C ILE A 222 -11.93 2.95 -14.61
N ARG A 223 -11.62 3.75 -15.63
CA ARG A 223 -10.42 3.69 -16.45
C ARG A 223 -9.20 4.18 -15.66
N PHE A 224 -8.45 3.26 -15.09
CA PHE A 224 -6.98 3.27 -15.06
C PHE A 224 -6.53 1.81 -15.11
N GLY A 225 -6.14 1.33 -16.28
CA GLY A 225 -5.41 0.07 -16.50
C GLY A 225 -5.56 -1.06 -15.46
N GLY A 226 -6.78 -1.54 -15.22
CA GLY A 226 -7.04 -2.93 -14.83
C GLY A 226 -6.52 -3.47 -13.50
N VAL A 227 -6.38 -2.67 -12.43
CA VAL A 227 -6.15 -3.23 -11.08
C VAL A 227 -7.29 -2.82 -10.16
N GLU A 228 -8.27 -3.70 -10.01
CA GLU A 228 -9.33 -3.49 -9.03
C GLU A 228 -8.78 -3.83 -7.64
N VAL A 229 -8.35 -2.80 -6.91
CA VAL A 229 -7.95 -2.85 -5.50
C VAL A 229 -9.13 -2.35 -4.67
N ARG A 230 -9.72 -3.24 -3.89
CA ARG A 230 -10.85 -2.96 -3.00
C ARG A 230 -10.35 -2.81 -1.58
N THR A 231 -10.77 -1.76 -0.91
CA THR A 231 -10.44 -1.49 0.49
C THR A 231 -11.53 -2.02 1.40
N LEU A 232 -11.13 -2.74 2.45
CA LEU A 232 -12.05 -3.28 3.44
C LEU A 232 -11.83 -2.54 4.77
N PRO A 233 -12.77 -1.68 5.20
CA PRO A 233 -12.66 -1.00 6.49
C PRO A 233 -12.84 -2.00 7.63
N GLU A 234 -12.02 -1.84 8.67
CA GLU A 234 -12.12 -2.56 9.96
C GLU A 234 -11.96 -4.09 9.84
N VAL A 235 -11.33 -4.58 8.77
CA VAL A 235 -11.03 -6.00 8.62
C VAL A 235 -9.76 -6.35 9.37
N ILE A 236 -9.83 -7.48 10.07
CA ILE A 236 -8.70 -8.22 10.62
C ILE A 236 -8.66 -9.56 9.89
N VAL A 237 -7.51 -9.87 9.30
CA VAL A 237 -7.17 -11.15 8.69
C VAL A 237 -6.43 -11.97 9.72
N HIS A 238 -7.03 -13.08 10.16
CA HIS A 238 -6.33 -14.04 11.01
C HIS A 238 -5.46 -15.00 10.16
N PRO A 239 -4.34 -15.51 10.70
CA PRO A 239 -3.47 -16.46 9.99
C PRO A 239 -4.17 -17.71 9.42
N ASP A 240 -5.30 -18.09 10.01
CA ASP A 240 -6.09 -19.25 9.63
C ASP A 240 -7.09 -18.96 8.49
N GLN A 241 -7.25 -17.70 8.12
CA GLN A 241 -7.96 -17.25 6.92
C GLN A 241 -7.07 -17.30 5.67
N LEU A 242 -5.76 -17.50 5.83
CA LEU A 242 -4.83 -17.63 4.70
C LEU A 242 -4.94 -19.03 4.09
N VAL A 243 -5.41 -19.07 2.84
CA VAL A 243 -5.63 -20.31 2.10
C VAL A 243 -4.41 -20.68 1.28
N ALA A 244 -3.80 -19.69 0.63
CA ALA A 244 -2.62 -19.91 -0.21
C ALA A 244 -1.59 -18.80 -0.03
N CYS A 245 -0.31 -19.18 -0.17
CA CYS A 245 0.80 -18.25 -0.33
C CYS A 245 1.56 -18.65 -1.60
N ILE A 246 1.60 -17.74 -2.57
CA ILE A 246 2.19 -17.95 -3.89
C ILE A 246 3.36 -16.99 -4.04
N GLU A 247 4.57 -17.54 -4.11
CA GLU A 247 5.83 -16.80 -4.18
C GLU A 247 6.33 -16.73 -5.62
N PHE A 248 6.88 -15.59 -6.05
CA PHE A 248 7.46 -15.47 -7.39
C PHE A 248 8.99 -15.47 -7.30
N PRO A 249 9.68 -16.31 -8.11
CA PRO A 249 9.17 -17.16 -9.19
C PRO A 249 8.85 -18.62 -8.76
N ARG A 250 8.70 -18.91 -7.46
CA ARG A 250 8.70 -20.27 -6.91
C ARG A 250 7.36 -21.03 -7.00
N GLY A 251 6.24 -20.33 -7.18
CA GLY A 251 4.90 -20.92 -7.17
C GLY A 251 4.30 -21.05 -5.77
N VAL A 252 3.41 -22.01 -5.57
CA VAL A 252 2.66 -22.20 -4.32
C VAL A 252 3.56 -22.76 -3.22
N ARG A 253 3.83 -21.96 -2.17
CA ARG A 253 4.56 -22.39 -0.98
C ARG A 253 3.65 -23.01 0.08
N ARG A 254 2.45 -22.46 0.25
CA ARG A 254 1.46 -22.91 1.25
C ARG A 254 0.11 -23.03 0.59
N TRP A 255 -0.58 -24.12 0.90
CA TRP A 255 -1.96 -24.39 0.50
C TRP A 255 -2.72 -25.09 1.62
N THR A 256 -3.90 -24.60 1.95
CA THR A 256 -4.83 -25.27 2.86
C THR A 256 -6.06 -25.69 2.07
N SER A 257 -6.30 -27.00 1.94
CA SER A 257 -7.43 -27.51 1.15
C SER A 257 -8.78 -27.04 1.72
N PHE A 258 -9.73 -26.78 0.83
CA PHE A 258 -11.09 -26.32 1.16
C PHE A 258 -11.99 -27.35 1.87
N ALA A 259 -11.53 -28.58 2.07
CA ALA A 259 -12.35 -29.63 2.68
C ALA A 259 -12.54 -29.37 4.19
N GLY A 260 -13.72 -28.86 4.57
CA GLY A 260 -14.29 -29.11 5.91
C GLY A 260 -14.20 -28.00 6.97
N ARG A 261 -13.80 -26.77 6.66
CA ARG A 261 -14.09 -25.64 7.57
C ARG A 261 -15.44 -25.03 7.20
N ALA A 262 -16.51 -25.59 7.76
CA ALA A 262 -17.69 -24.79 8.05
C ALA A 262 -17.19 -23.55 8.80
N ALA A 263 -17.61 -22.35 8.39
CA ALA A 263 -17.38 -21.17 9.19
C ALA A 263 -17.92 -21.49 10.58
N THR A 264 -17.05 -21.62 11.58
CA THR A 264 -17.47 -21.82 12.95
C THR A 264 -18.16 -20.53 13.37
N THR A 265 -19.48 -20.49 13.18
CA THR A 265 -20.37 -19.64 13.95
C THR A 265 -20.29 -20.14 15.40
N SER A 266 -19.33 -19.62 16.17
CA SER A 266 -19.46 -19.65 17.62
C SER A 266 -20.56 -18.64 17.98
N LEU A 267 -21.81 -19.12 17.91
CA LEU A 267 -22.89 -18.53 18.67
C LEU A 267 -22.59 -18.84 20.14
N GLU A 268 -22.01 -17.87 20.86
CA GLU A 268 -22.15 -17.90 22.31
C GLU A 268 -23.63 -17.68 22.65
N PRO A 269 -24.25 -18.55 23.47
CA PRO A 269 -25.59 -18.27 23.96
C PRO A 269 -25.52 -17.04 24.86
N ARG A 270 -26.25 -15.99 24.49
CA ARG A 270 -26.60 -14.92 25.43
C ARG A 270 -27.55 -15.53 26.46
N ASP A 271 -27.01 -15.84 27.63
CA ASP A 271 -27.84 -16.03 28.82
C ASP A 271 -28.66 -14.76 29.03
N SER A 272 -29.97 -14.93 28.97
CA SER A 272 -30.94 -13.88 29.26
C SER A 272 -31.12 -13.79 30.78
N PRO A 273 -31.11 -12.60 31.38
CA PRO A 273 -31.40 -12.47 32.80
C PRO A 273 -32.91 -12.57 33.01
N THR A 274 -33.34 -13.55 33.80
CA THR A 274 -34.55 -13.46 34.63
C THR A 274 -34.19 -12.95 36.01
#